data_AF-A0A7C2IYR4-F1
#
_entry.id   AF-A0A7C2IYR4-F1
#
_cell.length_a   1.000
_cell.length_b   1.000
_cell.length_c   1.000
_cell.angle_alpha   90.00
_cell.angle_beta   90.00
_cell.angle_gamma   90.00
#
_symmetry.space_group_name_H-M   'P 1'
#
loop_
_entity.id
_entity.type
_entity.pdbx_description
1 polymer ?
#
loop_
_entity_poly.entity_id
_entity_poly.type
_entity_poly.pdbx_seq_one_letter_code
_entity_poly.pdbx_strand_id
1 'polypeptide(L)'
;MTTNAQQQRRRLTNPESRIKSVCDKLQRVEDRLFHLAHVDDVFWQVQAIIRSNPDINVGGVFQDWIEDCYVDSVTVGLHRLADRRRDVISLWRVLQEMVSVASHLTKERYLSLHDGPLRHRTEKWWEKLVGTSETCVTQAIIFAKQQELQAALDKVSAFANQNVAHLAAGPTHPATTFEDV
;
A
#
# COMPACT_ATOMS: atom_id res chain seq x y z
N MET A 1 21.80 -26.96 27.05
CA MET A 1 20.50 -26.26 27.22
C MET A 1 20.67 -24.85 26.69
N THR A 2 20.30 -24.61 25.43
CA THR A 2 20.45 -23.32 24.75
C THR A 2 19.32 -22.40 25.20
N THR A 3 19.66 -21.30 25.87
CA THR A 3 18.72 -20.32 26.43
C THR A 3 17.73 -19.79 25.38
N ASN A 4 16.47 -19.57 25.79
CA ASN A 4 15.33 -19.14 24.97
C ASN A 4 15.68 -17.94 24.06
N ALA A 5 16.51 -17.00 24.54
CA ALA A 5 17.01 -15.85 23.78
C ALA A 5 17.93 -16.22 22.58
N GLN A 6 18.73 -17.28 22.67
CA GLN A 6 19.56 -17.78 21.57
C GLN A 6 18.73 -18.52 20.52
N GLN A 7 17.68 -19.23 20.93
CA GLN A 7 16.70 -19.84 20.01
C GLN A 7 15.86 -18.77 19.30
N GLN A 8 15.47 -17.70 19.99
CA GLN A 8 14.73 -16.58 19.42
C GLN A 8 15.59 -15.76 18.44
N ARG A 9 16.87 -15.53 18.76
CA ARG A 9 17.84 -14.93 17.83
C ARG A 9 18.11 -15.81 16.61
N ARG A 10 18.25 -17.14 16.77
CA ARG A 10 18.42 -18.08 15.64
C ARG A 10 17.17 -18.17 14.75
N ARG A 11 15.98 -18.05 15.33
CA ARG A 11 14.72 -17.96 14.56
C ARG A 11 14.64 -16.68 13.75
N LEU A 12 15.16 -15.55 14.22
CA LEU A 12 15.21 -14.28 13.48
C LEU A 12 16.28 -14.26 12.37
N THR A 13 17.25 -15.17 12.40
CA THR A 13 18.29 -15.31 11.36
C THR A 13 17.94 -16.31 10.26
N ASN A 14 16.84 -17.07 10.37
CA ASN A 14 16.41 -17.99 9.32
C ASN A 14 15.78 -17.19 8.15
N PRO A 15 16.28 -17.30 6.91
CA PRO A 15 15.67 -16.65 5.76
C PRO A 15 14.17 -16.92 5.60
N GLU A 16 13.70 -18.14 5.89
CA GLU A 16 12.29 -18.51 5.77
C GLU A 16 11.38 -17.79 6.78
N SER A 17 11.84 -17.59 8.01
CA SER A 17 11.06 -16.87 9.01
C SER A 17 10.97 -15.37 8.69
N ARG A 18 12.01 -14.81 8.07
CA ARG A 18 12.03 -13.42 7.61
C ARG A 18 11.13 -13.23 6.41
N ILE A 19 11.16 -14.17 5.45
CA ILE A 19 10.22 -14.18 4.31
C ILE A 19 8.79 -14.27 4.82
N LYS A 20 8.51 -15.17 5.77
CA LYS A 20 7.18 -15.25 6.39
C LYS A 20 6.77 -13.94 7.06
N SER A 21 7.65 -13.31 7.84
CA SER A 21 7.40 -12.00 8.47
C SER A 21 7.04 -10.93 7.44
N VAL A 22 7.76 -10.89 6.31
CA VAL A 22 7.46 -9.98 5.20
C VAL A 22 6.08 -10.29 4.59
N CYS A 23 5.76 -11.55 4.32
CA CYS A 23 4.45 -11.95 3.80
C CYS A 23 3.32 -11.58 4.76
N ASP A 24 3.46 -11.86 6.06
CA ASP A 24 2.45 -11.53 7.07
C ASP A 24 2.19 -10.02 7.12
N LYS A 25 3.24 -9.19 6.99
CA LYS A 25 3.10 -7.72 6.96
C LYS A 25 2.52 -7.22 5.64
N LEU A 26 2.88 -7.84 4.52
CA LEU A 26 2.33 -7.51 3.22
C LEU A 26 0.82 -7.79 3.19
N GLN A 27 0.38 -8.92 3.72
CA GLN A 27 -1.05 -9.25 3.84
C GLN A 27 -1.81 -8.16 4.60
N ARG A 28 -1.27 -7.68 5.73
CA ARG A 28 -1.90 -6.60 6.50
C ARG A 28 -2.01 -5.29 5.73
N VAL A 29 -1.04 -4.99 4.86
CA VAL A 29 -1.08 -3.82 3.98
C VAL A 29 -2.12 -4.02 2.88
N GLU A 30 -2.17 -5.21 2.29
CA GLU A 30 -3.12 -5.59 1.25
C GLU A 30 -4.57 -5.53 1.76
N ASP A 31 -4.85 -6.09 2.94
CA ASP A 31 -6.19 -6.04 3.56
C ASP A 31 -6.65 -4.58 3.74
N ARG A 32 -5.73 -3.68 4.11
CA ARG A 32 -6.03 -2.26 4.26
C ARG A 32 -6.28 -1.59 2.90
N LEU A 33 -5.51 -1.93 1.88
CA LEU A 33 -5.71 -1.44 0.51
C LEU A 33 -7.05 -1.86 -0.05
N PHE A 34 -7.42 -3.14 0.11
CA PHE A 34 -8.74 -3.62 -0.30
C PHE A 34 -9.84 -2.88 0.45
N HIS A 35 -9.72 -2.69 1.76
CA HIS A 35 -10.70 -1.91 2.49
C HIS A 35 -10.87 -0.48 1.93
N LEU A 36 -9.78 0.20 1.56
CA LEU A 36 -9.88 1.52 0.92
C LEU A 36 -10.56 1.46 -0.45
N ALA A 37 -10.25 0.45 -1.26
CA ALA A 37 -10.93 0.25 -2.55
C ALA A 37 -12.44 0.00 -2.39
N HIS A 38 -12.86 -0.69 -1.32
CA HIS A 38 -14.30 -0.85 -1.02
C HIS A 38 -14.94 0.47 -0.58
N VAL A 39 -14.24 1.28 0.23
CA VAL A 39 -14.73 2.61 0.62
C VAL A 39 -14.93 3.49 -0.60
N ASP A 40 -13.97 3.45 -1.54
CA ASP A 40 -14.05 4.15 -2.82
C ASP A 40 -15.25 3.74 -3.67
N ASP A 41 -15.40 2.44 -3.89
CA ASP A 41 -16.52 1.89 -4.66
C ASP A 41 -17.89 2.27 -4.03
N VAL A 42 -18.03 2.10 -2.72
CA VAL A 42 -19.27 2.44 -2.00
C VAL A 42 -19.57 3.94 -2.09
N PHE A 43 -18.58 4.80 -1.90
CA PHE A 43 -18.77 6.25 -1.99
C PHE A 43 -19.28 6.64 -3.39
N TRP A 44 -18.65 6.15 -4.45
CA TRP A 44 -19.07 6.46 -5.82
C TRP A 44 -20.44 5.91 -6.17
N GLN A 45 -20.82 4.74 -5.64
CA GLN A 45 -22.17 4.21 -5.79
C GLN A 45 -23.21 5.09 -5.09
N VAL A 46 -22.94 5.54 -3.86
CA VAL A 46 -23.83 6.46 -3.13
C VAL A 46 -23.96 7.79 -3.88
N GLN A 47 -22.84 8.35 -4.37
CA GLN A 47 -22.85 9.56 -5.18
C GLN A 47 -23.64 9.40 -6.49
N ALA A 48 -23.64 8.23 -7.12
CA ALA A 48 -24.47 7.95 -8.28
C ALA A 48 -25.97 7.90 -7.94
N ILE A 49 -26.33 7.34 -6.77
CA ILE A 49 -27.70 7.34 -6.27
C ILE A 49 -28.15 8.77 -5.97
N ILE A 50 -27.36 9.57 -5.25
CA ILE A 50 -27.72 10.96 -4.93
C ILE A 50 -27.94 11.74 -6.23
N ARG A 51 -26.97 11.71 -7.16
CA ARG A 51 -27.07 12.43 -8.44
C ARG A 51 -28.29 12.05 -9.29
N SER A 52 -28.76 10.80 -9.20
CA SER A 52 -29.92 10.33 -9.97
C SER A 52 -31.27 10.65 -9.33
N ASN A 53 -31.31 11.17 -8.09
CA ASN A 53 -32.55 11.42 -7.34
C ASN A 53 -32.66 12.91 -6.94
N PRO A 54 -33.36 13.75 -7.70
CA PRO A 54 -33.49 15.19 -7.43
C PRO A 54 -34.03 15.54 -6.04
N ASP A 55 -34.91 14.70 -5.48
CA ASP A 55 -35.52 14.91 -4.16
C ASP A 55 -34.51 14.87 -3.01
N ILE A 56 -33.42 14.12 -3.18
CA ILE A 56 -32.33 14.03 -2.21
C ILE A 56 -31.09 14.79 -2.69
N ASN A 57 -30.96 15.13 -3.98
CA ASN A 57 -29.86 15.92 -4.53
C ASN A 57 -30.04 17.43 -4.29
N VAL A 58 -30.22 17.80 -3.03
CA VAL A 58 -30.45 19.19 -2.60
C VAL A 58 -29.23 19.80 -1.90
N GLY A 59 -28.13 19.05 -1.83
CA GLY A 59 -26.97 19.37 -1.01
C GLY A 59 -27.28 19.35 0.49
N GLY A 60 -26.31 19.81 1.28
CA GLY A 60 -26.49 20.05 2.71
C GLY A 60 -25.63 19.15 3.59
N VAL A 61 -25.70 19.42 4.89
CA VAL A 61 -24.73 18.95 5.91
C VAL A 61 -24.46 17.44 5.86
N PHE A 62 -25.46 16.62 5.55
CA PHE A 62 -25.26 15.17 5.45
C PHE A 62 -24.40 14.76 4.25
N GLN A 63 -24.58 15.40 3.10
CA GLN A 63 -23.80 15.12 1.89
C GLN A 63 -22.37 15.64 2.07
N ASP A 64 -22.22 16.86 2.58
CA ASP A 64 -20.91 17.43 2.94
C ASP A 64 -20.16 16.50 3.90
N TRP A 65 -20.85 15.99 4.94
CA TRP A 65 -20.26 15.05 5.90
C TRP A 65 -19.82 13.72 5.27
N ILE A 66 -20.56 13.19 4.29
CA ILE A 66 -20.16 11.97 3.57
C ILE A 66 -18.90 12.23 2.74
N GLU A 67 -18.84 13.37 2.05
CA GLU A 67 -17.67 13.78 1.27
C GLU A 67 -16.44 13.93 2.17
N ASP A 68 -16.57 14.64 3.28
CA ASP A 68 -15.50 14.80 4.27
C ASP A 68 -15.01 13.44 4.80
N CYS A 69 -15.94 12.55 5.18
CA CYS A 69 -15.59 11.22 5.66
C CYS A 69 -14.83 10.38 4.63
N TYR A 70 -15.22 10.49 3.36
CA TYR A 70 -14.55 9.80 2.26
C TYR A 70 -13.15 10.35 2.04
N VAL A 71 -13.02 11.67 1.87
CA VAL A 71 -11.75 12.36 1.65
C VAL A 71 -10.77 12.04 2.78
N ASP A 72 -11.20 12.16 4.04
CA ASP A 72 -10.38 11.83 5.20
C ASP A 72 -9.95 10.36 5.20
N SER A 73 -10.89 9.45 4.96
CA SER A 73 -10.63 8.00 5.02
C SER A 73 -9.62 7.54 3.95
N VAL A 74 -9.81 7.97 2.71
CA VAL A 74 -8.93 7.61 1.58
C VAL A 74 -7.58 8.28 1.73
N THR A 75 -7.55 9.58 2.03
CA THR A 75 -6.32 10.35 2.20
C THR A 75 -5.44 9.79 3.31
N VAL A 76 -6.01 9.56 4.50
CA VAL A 76 -5.29 8.97 5.63
C VAL A 76 -4.85 7.53 5.31
N GLY A 77 -5.70 6.77 4.64
CA GLY A 77 -5.41 5.41 4.21
C GLY A 77 -4.18 5.32 3.32
N LEU A 78 -4.16 6.12 2.26
CA LEU A 78 -3.07 6.20 1.29
C LEU A 78 -1.79 6.78 1.92
N HIS A 79 -1.90 7.84 2.74
CA HIS A 79 -0.76 8.43 3.43
C HIS A 79 -0.03 7.42 4.33
N ARG A 80 -0.75 6.55 5.03
CA ARG A 80 -0.16 5.50 5.88
C ARG A 80 0.70 4.49 5.11
N LEU A 81 0.48 4.30 3.82
CA LEU A 81 1.28 3.39 2.99
C LEU A 81 2.72 3.89 2.79
N ALA A 82 2.90 5.22 2.80
CA ALA A 82 4.19 5.89 2.67
C ALA A 82 4.90 6.14 4.01
N ASP A 83 4.27 5.84 5.16
CA ASP A 83 4.86 6.12 6.48
C ASP A 83 6.20 5.38 6.65
N ARG A 84 7.25 6.13 6.99
CA ARG A 84 8.63 5.63 7.10
C ARG A 84 9.08 5.37 8.54
N ARG A 85 8.23 5.64 9.53
CA ARG A 85 8.56 5.42 10.94
C ARG A 85 8.91 3.95 11.19
N ARG A 86 9.73 3.70 12.22
CA ARG A 86 10.29 2.35 12.45
C ARG A 86 9.31 1.39 13.12
N ASP A 87 8.31 1.94 13.81
CA ASP A 87 7.32 1.27 14.64
C ASP A 87 5.98 1.03 13.93
N VAL A 88 5.89 1.32 12.63
CA VAL A 88 4.69 1.15 11.83
C VAL A 88 4.83 0.02 10.80
N ILE A 89 3.68 -0.51 10.37
CA ILE A 89 3.57 -1.40 9.21
C ILE A 89 3.00 -0.58 8.06
N SER A 90 3.83 -0.35 7.05
CA SER A 90 3.49 0.39 5.83
C SER A 90 4.09 -0.34 4.63
N LEU A 91 3.59 -0.06 3.42
CA LEU A 91 4.14 -0.64 2.21
C LEU A 91 5.62 -0.24 2.04
N TRP A 92 5.96 1.02 2.34
CA TRP A 92 7.35 1.48 2.35
C TRP A 92 8.26 0.61 3.23
N ARG A 93 7.83 0.33 4.47
CA ARG A 93 8.59 -0.47 5.45
C ARG A 93 8.67 -1.93 5.05
N VAL A 94 7.61 -2.50 4.46
CA VAL A 94 7.62 -3.86 3.92
C VAL A 94 8.63 -3.99 2.80
N LEU A 95 8.63 -3.07 1.83
CA LEU A 95 9.63 -3.02 0.76
C LEU A 95 11.05 -2.91 1.34
N GLN A 96 11.25 -2.06 2.35
CA GLN A 96 12.55 -1.93 3.01
C GLN A 96 13.01 -3.24 3.67
N GLU A 97 12.11 -3.99 4.29
CA GLU A 97 12.42 -5.29 4.91
C GLU A 97 12.74 -6.35 3.85
N MET A 98 12.10 -6.28 2.67
CA MET A 98 12.39 -7.19 1.55
C MET A 98 13.83 -7.13 1.08
N VAL A 99 14.51 -5.96 1.18
CA VAL A 99 15.95 -5.81 0.84
C VAL A 99 16.79 -6.89 1.53
N SER A 100 16.43 -7.21 2.76
CA SER A 100 17.19 -8.13 3.61
C SER A 100 16.98 -9.61 3.30
N VAL A 101 15.98 -9.94 2.47
CA VAL A 101 15.67 -11.29 1.99
C VAL A 101 15.72 -11.39 0.46
N ALA A 102 16.13 -10.33 -0.23
CA ALA A 102 16.05 -10.20 -1.68
C ALA A 102 16.74 -11.35 -2.44
N SER A 103 17.90 -11.80 -1.95
CA SER A 103 18.65 -12.94 -2.53
C SER A 103 17.90 -14.28 -2.46
N HIS A 104 16.86 -14.39 -1.62
CA HIS A 104 16.03 -15.58 -1.50
C HIS A 104 14.73 -15.50 -2.30
N LEU A 105 14.41 -14.32 -2.86
CA LEU A 105 13.28 -14.10 -3.75
C LEU A 105 13.73 -14.43 -5.18
N THR A 106 13.91 -15.71 -5.48
CA THR A 106 14.43 -16.20 -6.76
C THR A 106 13.33 -16.47 -7.76
N LYS A 107 13.67 -16.45 -9.06
CA LYS A 107 12.78 -16.83 -10.16
C LYS A 107 12.26 -18.25 -9.94
N GLU A 108 13.14 -19.17 -9.58
CA GLU A 108 12.79 -20.57 -9.29
C GLU A 108 11.74 -20.67 -8.19
N ARG A 109 11.95 -19.97 -7.07
CA ARG A 109 10.98 -19.92 -5.97
C ARG A 109 9.66 -19.31 -6.42
N TYR A 110 9.70 -18.22 -7.17
CA TYR A 110 8.50 -17.58 -7.67
C TYR A 110 7.70 -18.49 -8.61
N LEU A 111 8.36 -19.20 -9.52
CA LEU A 111 7.73 -20.17 -10.42
C LEU A 111 7.19 -21.40 -9.68
N SER A 112 7.80 -21.82 -8.57
CA SER A 112 7.32 -22.96 -7.79
C SER A 112 6.06 -22.65 -6.97
N LEU A 113 5.76 -21.37 -6.73
CA LEU A 113 4.53 -20.93 -6.06
C LEU A 113 3.30 -20.92 -6.98
N HIS A 114 3.47 -21.14 -8.28
CA HIS A 114 2.40 -21.07 -9.26
C HIS A 114 2.22 -22.40 -9.98
N ASP A 115 0.96 -22.77 -10.23
CA ASP A 115 0.64 -24.02 -10.91
C ASP A 115 1.16 -24.06 -12.35
N GLY A 116 1.48 -25.27 -12.83
CA GLY A 116 1.99 -25.52 -14.18
C GLY A 116 1.23 -24.83 -15.33
N PRO A 117 -0.12 -24.81 -15.34
CA PRO A 117 -0.90 -24.12 -16.37
C PRO A 117 -0.65 -22.61 -16.46
N LEU A 118 -0.20 -21.98 -15.37
CA LEU A 118 0.07 -20.54 -15.31
C LEU A 118 1.53 -20.20 -15.60
N ARG A 119 2.40 -21.20 -15.87
CA ARG A 119 3.86 -20.99 -15.99
C ARG A 119 4.22 -19.88 -16.96
N HIS A 120 3.68 -19.88 -18.18
CA HIS A 120 3.95 -18.84 -19.19
C HIS A 120 3.57 -17.43 -18.72
N ARG A 121 2.42 -17.30 -18.03
CA ARG A 121 1.99 -16.00 -17.48
C ARG A 121 2.88 -15.58 -16.32
N THR A 122 3.24 -16.53 -15.46
CA THR A 122 4.09 -16.32 -14.30
C THR A 122 5.48 -15.85 -14.74
N GLU A 123 6.07 -16.48 -15.75
CA GLU A 123 7.35 -16.04 -16.35
C GLU A 123 7.26 -14.60 -16.87
N LYS A 124 6.20 -14.24 -17.60
CA LYS A 124 5.97 -12.87 -18.05
C LYS A 124 5.82 -11.87 -16.91
N TRP A 125 5.14 -12.26 -15.83
CA TRP A 125 5.02 -11.41 -14.64
C TRP A 125 6.36 -11.21 -13.95
N TRP A 126 7.19 -12.25 -13.88
CA TRP A 126 8.57 -12.13 -13.39
C TRP A 126 9.37 -11.16 -14.25
N GLU A 127 9.32 -11.31 -15.58
CA GLU A 127 10.04 -10.43 -16.51
C GLU A 127 9.59 -8.97 -16.38
N LYS A 128 8.28 -8.74 -16.21
CA LYS A 128 7.74 -7.39 -15.96
C LYS A 128 8.20 -6.81 -14.62
N LEU A 129 8.34 -7.65 -13.59
CA LEU A 129 8.64 -7.22 -12.23
C LEU A 129 10.15 -7.03 -11.98
N VAL A 130 10.97 -7.94 -12.51
CA VAL A 130 12.38 -8.09 -12.18
C VAL A 130 13.29 -7.91 -13.41
N GLY A 131 12.81 -8.25 -14.60
CA GLY A 131 13.58 -8.26 -15.84
C GLY A 131 13.89 -9.67 -16.34
N THR A 132 14.36 -9.76 -17.59
CA THR A 132 14.60 -11.04 -18.29
C THR A 132 15.89 -11.74 -17.85
N SER A 133 16.92 -10.99 -17.46
CA SER A 133 18.25 -11.51 -17.10
C SER A 133 18.40 -11.87 -15.62
N GLU A 134 17.48 -11.39 -14.77
CA GLU A 134 17.62 -11.51 -13.32
C GLU A 134 17.09 -12.85 -12.80
N THR A 135 17.90 -13.52 -11.99
CA THR A 135 17.55 -14.80 -11.33
C THR A 135 16.98 -14.62 -9.94
N CYS A 136 17.14 -13.44 -9.34
CA CYS A 136 16.57 -13.04 -8.06
C CYS A 136 16.21 -11.56 -8.05
N VAL A 137 15.34 -11.17 -7.11
CA VAL A 137 15.04 -9.76 -6.88
C VAL A 137 16.29 -9.06 -6.36
N THR A 138 16.68 -7.96 -7.01
CA THR A 138 17.82 -7.14 -6.60
C THR A 138 17.37 -6.02 -5.66
N GLN A 139 18.30 -5.50 -4.87
CA GLN A 139 18.02 -4.34 -4.01
C GLN A 139 17.62 -3.12 -4.85
N ALA A 140 18.22 -2.96 -6.04
CA ALA A 140 17.90 -1.86 -6.96
C ALA A 140 16.42 -1.88 -7.39
N ILE A 141 15.85 -3.06 -7.66
CA ILE A 141 14.43 -3.20 -8.00
C ILE A 141 13.55 -2.77 -6.83
N ILE A 142 13.88 -3.20 -5.62
CA ILE A 142 13.12 -2.84 -4.41
C ILE A 142 13.17 -1.32 -4.17
N PHE A 143 14.35 -0.71 -4.30
CA PHE A 143 14.50 0.74 -4.18
C PHE A 143 13.72 1.48 -5.27
N ALA A 144 13.71 0.99 -6.51
CA ALA A 144 12.89 1.57 -7.57
C ALA A 144 11.39 1.52 -7.22
N LYS A 145 10.90 0.41 -6.64
CA LYS A 145 9.52 0.31 -6.16
C LYS A 145 9.20 1.23 -4.99
N GLN A 146 10.14 1.46 -4.08
CA GLN A 146 9.99 2.47 -3.04
C GLN A 146 9.86 3.88 -3.63
N GLN A 147 10.66 4.22 -4.64
CA GLN A 147 10.57 5.52 -5.30
C GLN A 147 9.29 5.69 -6.11
N GLU A 148 8.83 4.65 -6.82
CA GLU A 148 7.51 4.63 -7.46
C GLU A 148 6.39 4.88 -6.45
N LEU A 149 6.41 4.19 -5.30
CA LEU A 149 5.44 4.38 -4.24
C LEU A 149 5.45 5.82 -3.71
N GLN A 150 6.65 6.37 -3.46
CA GLN A 150 6.77 7.74 -2.98
C GLN A 150 6.22 8.73 -3.99
N ALA A 151 6.63 8.63 -5.25
CA ALA A 151 6.18 9.52 -6.31
C ALA A 151 4.64 9.45 -6.48
N ALA A 152 4.05 8.25 -6.38
CA ALA A 152 2.60 8.08 -6.44
C ALA A 152 1.87 8.73 -5.26
N LEU A 153 2.48 8.77 -4.07
CA LEU A 153 1.87 9.23 -2.83
C LEU A 153 2.30 10.63 -2.39
N ASP A 154 3.20 11.30 -3.12
CA ASP A 154 3.71 12.63 -2.76
C ASP A 154 2.57 13.66 -2.66
N LYS A 155 1.69 13.70 -3.66
CA LYS A 155 0.55 14.62 -3.69
C LYS A 155 -0.42 14.35 -2.55
N VAL A 156 -0.81 13.08 -2.37
CA VAL A 156 -1.73 12.67 -1.31
C VAL A 156 -1.14 12.95 0.06
N SER A 157 0.17 12.75 0.25
CA SER A 157 0.84 13.03 1.52
C SER A 157 0.94 14.52 1.81
N ALA A 158 1.19 15.34 0.79
CA ALA A 158 1.16 16.79 0.94
C ALA A 158 -0.25 17.27 1.31
N PHE A 159 -1.26 16.78 0.62
CA PHE A 159 -2.66 17.08 0.90
C PHE A 159 -3.07 16.65 2.32
N ALA A 160 -2.78 15.40 2.70
CA ALA A 160 -3.04 14.86 4.02
C ALA A 160 -2.45 15.73 5.13
N ASN A 161 -1.18 16.10 4.99
CA ASN A 161 -0.49 16.92 6.00
C ASN A 161 -1.05 18.34 6.10
N GLN A 162 -1.54 18.91 5.01
CA GLN A 162 -2.01 20.30 4.95
C GLN A 162 -3.48 20.50 5.30
N ASN A 163 -4.32 19.49 5.05
CA ASN A 163 -5.77 19.63 5.11
C ASN A 163 -6.43 18.64 6.08
N VAL A 164 -5.84 17.46 6.30
CA VAL A 164 -6.45 16.41 7.15
C VAL A 164 -5.77 16.33 8.52
N ALA A 165 -4.44 16.24 8.55
CA ALA A 165 -3.67 16.09 9.79
C ALA A 165 -3.46 17.42 10.53
N HIS A 166 -3.35 18.52 9.78
CA HIS A 166 -3.15 19.86 10.30
C HIS A 166 -4.05 20.83 9.54
N LEU A 167 -4.60 21.84 10.21
CA LEU A 167 -5.18 23.00 9.54
C LEU A 167 -4.05 23.96 9.24
N ALA A 168 -3.64 24.08 7.98
CA ALA A 168 -2.57 25.01 7.60
C ALA A 168 -2.95 26.47 7.99
N ALA A 169 -1.97 27.23 8.48
CA ALA A 169 -2.19 28.60 8.98
C ALA A 169 -2.30 29.67 7.87
N GLY A 170 -2.00 29.32 6.62
CA GLY A 170 -2.13 30.19 5.44
C GLY A 170 -3.23 29.67 4.50
N PRO A 171 -3.63 30.44 3.46
CA PRO A 171 -4.65 30.01 2.51
C PRO A 171 -4.23 28.68 1.89
N THR A 172 -4.97 27.62 2.21
CA THR A 172 -4.90 26.36 1.49
C THR A 172 -5.32 26.64 0.04
N HIS A 173 -4.59 26.07 -0.92
CA HIS A 173 -5.02 26.04 -2.32
C HIS A 173 -6.50 25.62 -2.41
N PRO A 174 -7.26 26.04 -3.44
CA PRO A 174 -8.72 25.84 -3.49
C PRO A 174 -9.06 24.42 -3.06
N ALA A 175 -10.09 24.31 -2.20
CA ALA A 175 -10.49 23.07 -1.56
C ALA A 175 -10.42 21.92 -2.56
N THR A 176 -9.44 21.04 -2.35
CA THR A 176 -9.28 19.79 -3.08
C THR A 176 -10.63 19.09 -3.02
N THR A 177 -11.28 18.94 -4.15
CA THR A 177 -12.57 18.25 -4.20
C THR A 177 -12.29 16.75 -4.12
N PHE A 178 -13.31 15.92 -3.83
CA PHE A 178 -13.14 14.47 -3.88
C PHE A 178 -12.73 13.95 -5.27
N GLU A 179 -12.78 14.80 -6.31
CA GLU A 179 -12.29 14.48 -7.67
C GLU A 179 -10.75 14.53 -7.77
N ASP A 180 -10.08 15.15 -6.81
CA ASP A 180 -8.64 15.35 -6.77
C ASP A 180 -7.88 14.30 -5.92
N VAL A 181 -8.59 13.42 -5.20
CA VAL A 181 -8.04 12.36 -4.33
C VAL A 181 -8.23 10.99 -4.98
#